data_AF-A0A2H0VF80-F1
#
_entry.id   AF-A0A2H0VF80-F1
#
_cell.length_a   1.000
_cell.length_b   1.000
_cell.length_c   1.000
_cell.angle_alpha   90.00
_cell.angle_beta   90.00
_cell.angle_gamma   90.00
#
_symmetry.space_group_name_H-M   'P 1'
#
loop_
_entity.id
_entity.type
_entity.pdbx_description
1 polymer ?
#
loop_
_entity_poly.entity_id
_entity_poly.type
_entity_poly.pdbx_seq_one_letter_code
_entity_poly.pdbx_strand_id
1 'polypeptide(L)'
;MSIWVDLLASELELVELNPGNPFEPMVDVNPDRDHVVGEVSDELRRLYLTAIRWIKTSMEINVEANFTQDTQQAERLAIKAHELQEKGKILRNIFWAALKDEHKMWNKPSVGLRSGWIAVWSEPETPHIIGFLEDLFGGDD
;
A
#
# COMPACT_ATOMS: atom_id res chain seq x y z
N MET A 1 -7.06 -20.02 18.66
CA MET A 1 -7.25 -18.97 17.64
C MET A 1 -6.43 -17.76 18.10
N SER A 2 -5.82 -17.01 17.19
CA SER A 2 -5.05 -15.82 17.56
C SER A 2 -6.03 -14.69 17.91
N ILE A 3 -5.97 -14.15 19.14
CA ILE A 3 -6.83 -13.05 19.62
C ILE A 3 -6.88 -11.88 18.62
N TRP A 4 -5.75 -11.62 17.95
CA TRP A 4 -5.67 -10.56 16.96
C TRP A 4 -6.59 -10.77 15.76
N VAL A 5 -6.69 -11.99 15.23
CA VAL A 5 -7.57 -12.30 14.08
C VAL A 5 -9.03 -12.13 14.48
N ASP A 6 -9.37 -12.53 15.71
CA ASP A 6 -10.73 -12.42 16.25
C ASP A 6 -11.14 -10.94 16.42
N LEU A 7 -10.21 -10.06 16.82
CA LEU A 7 -10.45 -8.63 16.99
C LEU A 7 -10.41 -7.82 15.69
N LEU A 8 -9.71 -8.32 14.66
CA LEU A 8 -9.50 -7.60 13.41
C LEU A 8 -10.81 -7.18 12.76
N ALA A 9 -11.83 -8.04 12.76
CA ALA A 9 -13.13 -7.72 12.17
C ALA A 9 -13.75 -6.47 12.83
N SER A 10 -13.76 -6.43 14.17
CA SER A 10 -14.27 -5.27 14.91
C SER A 10 -13.41 -4.03 14.71
N GLU A 11 -12.08 -4.16 14.64
CA GLU A 11 -11.18 -3.03 14.37
C GLU A 11 -11.46 -2.42 12.99
N LEU A 12 -11.73 -3.25 11.98
CA LEU A 12 -12.08 -2.79 10.64
C LEU A 12 -13.41 -2.02 10.64
N GLU A 13 -14.42 -2.51 11.35
CA GLU A 13 -15.73 -1.83 11.46
C GLU A 13 -15.64 -0.44 12.09
N LEU A 14 -14.66 -0.21 12.96
CA LEU A 14 -14.41 1.09 13.60
C LEU A 14 -13.68 2.09 12.69
N VAL A 15 -13.23 1.68 11.51
CA VAL A 15 -12.54 2.58 10.58
C VAL A 15 -13.55 3.44 9.84
N GLU A 16 -13.56 4.73 10.20
CA GLU A 16 -14.32 5.75 9.49
C GLU A 16 -13.71 6.07 8.12
N LEU A 17 -14.55 6.06 7.09
CA LEU A 17 -14.22 6.40 5.71
C LEU A 17 -14.57 7.87 5.43
N ASN A 18 -13.95 8.77 6.16
CA ASN A 18 -14.17 10.21 5.98
C ASN A 18 -13.40 10.71 4.75
N PRO A 19 -14.03 11.54 3.88
CA PRO A 19 -13.33 12.20 2.78
C PRO A 19 -12.13 13.03 3.28
N GLY A 20 -11.03 13.02 2.53
CA GLY A 20 -9.82 13.75 2.92
C GLY A 20 -9.02 13.05 4.03
N ASN A 21 -9.21 11.75 4.21
CA ASN A 21 -8.35 10.94 5.06
C ASN A 21 -6.90 11.08 4.56
N PRO A 22 -5.92 11.40 5.43
CA PRO A 22 -4.53 11.64 5.00
C PRO A 22 -3.83 10.40 4.41
N PHE A 23 -4.47 9.22 4.50
CA PHE A 23 -3.99 7.96 3.92
C PHE A 23 -4.72 7.59 2.63
N GLU A 24 -5.62 8.43 2.14
CA GLU A 24 -6.23 8.26 0.83
C GLU A 24 -5.18 8.42 -0.28
N PRO A 25 -5.23 7.62 -1.36
CA PRO A 25 -4.38 7.84 -2.53
C PRO A 25 -4.59 9.26 -3.08
N MET A 26 -3.53 10.03 -3.27
CA MET A 26 -3.61 11.41 -3.78
C MET A 26 -3.20 11.54 -5.25
N VAL A 27 -2.79 10.44 -5.87
CA VAL A 27 -2.30 10.43 -7.25
C VAL A 27 -3.49 10.31 -8.20
N ASP A 28 -3.65 11.28 -9.09
CA ASP A 28 -4.71 11.25 -10.09
C ASP A 28 -4.52 10.16 -11.15
N VAL A 29 -5.61 9.73 -11.75
CA VAL A 29 -5.59 8.77 -12.87
C VAL A 29 -4.83 9.39 -14.04
N ASN A 30 -3.83 8.67 -14.54
CA ASN A 30 -3.11 9.04 -15.75
C ASN A 30 -3.86 8.49 -16.98
N PRO A 31 -4.47 9.33 -17.82
CA PRO A 31 -5.30 8.86 -18.94
C PRO A 31 -4.51 8.11 -20.02
N ASP A 32 -3.20 8.35 -20.13
CA ASP A 32 -2.34 7.76 -21.16
C ASP A 32 -1.81 6.37 -20.75
N ARG A 33 -1.89 6.02 -19.47
CA ARG A 33 -1.22 4.84 -18.91
C ARG A 33 -2.09 3.96 -18.03
N ASP A 34 -3.05 4.56 -17.33
CA ASP A 34 -3.89 3.86 -16.38
C ASP A 34 -5.14 3.32 -17.06
N HIS A 35 -5.33 2.01 -16.92
CA HIS A 35 -6.57 1.35 -17.26
C HIS A 35 -7.43 1.26 -15.99
N VAL A 36 -8.46 2.10 -15.92
CA VAL A 36 -9.43 2.11 -14.82
C VAL A 36 -10.28 0.84 -14.86
N VAL A 37 -10.39 0.15 -13.72
CA VAL A 37 -11.23 -1.05 -13.59
C VAL A 37 -12.45 -0.83 -12.71
N GLY A 38 -12.41 0.16 -11.83
CA GLY A 38 -13.53 0.48 -10.95
C GLY A 38 -13.09 1.17 -9.67
N GLU A 39 -14.07 1.40 -8.82
CA GLU A 39 -13.91 1.95 -7.48
C GLU A 39 -13.75 0.82 -6.46
N VAL A 40 -12.86 1.00 -5.47
CA VAL A 40 -12.59 0.02 -4.42
C VAL A 40 -13.75 -0.03 -3.43
N SER A 41 -14.20 -1.23 -3.07
CA SER A 41 -15.20 -1.45 -2.01
C SER A 41 -14.80 -0.87 -0.64
N ASP A 42 -15.79 -0.43 0.13
CA ASP A 42 -15.57 0.17 1.46
C ASP A 42 -14.83 -0.77 2.42
N GLU A 43 -15.10 -2.08 2.35
CA GLU A 43 -14.42 -3.10 3.13
C GLU A 43 -12.91 -3.11 2.84
N LEU A 44 -12.54 -3.06 1.56
CA LEU A 44 -11.15 -3.00 1.15
C LEU A 44 -10.49 -1.66 1.50
N ARG A 45 -11.23 -0.54 1.46
CA ARG A 45 -10.72 0.75 1.94
C ARG A 45 -10.37 0.69 3.42
N ARG A 46 -11.28 0.17 4.26
CA ARG A 46 -11.04 0.01 5.70
C ARG A 46 -9.80 -0.85 5.96
N LEU A 47 -9.65 -1.94 5.21
CA LEU A 47 -8.49 -2.83 5.28
C LEU A 47 -7.19 -2.10 4.92
N TYR A 48 -7.17 -1.36 3.80
CA TYR A 48 -6.01 -0.59 3.38
C TYR A 48 -5.63 0.48 4.40
N LEU A 49 -6.62 1.27 4.85
CA LEU A 49 -6.40 2.32 5.84
C LEU A 49 -5.84 1.76 7.15
N THR A 50 -6.35 0.62 7.61
CA THR A 50 -5.82 -0.06 8.81
C THR A 50 -4.38 -0.50 8.60
N ALA A 51 -4.08 -1.11 7.46
CA ALA A 51 -2.72 -1.53 7.10
C ALA A 51 -1.74 -0.35 7.12
N ILE A 52 -2.09 0.77 6.47
CA ILE A 52 -1.26 1.98 6.42
C ILE A 52 -1.10 2.61 7.81
N ARG A 53 -2.18 2.70 8.59
CA ARG A 53 -2.14 3.21 9.97
C ARG A 53 -1.16 2.40 10.82
N TRP A 54 -1.23 1.07 10.81
CA TRP A 54 -0.30 0.24 11.59
C TRP A 54 1.14 0.36 11.14
N ILE A 55 1.39 0.43 9.82
CA ILE A 55 2.73 0.66 9.30
C ILE A 55 3.26 2.02 9.77
N LYS A 56 2.46 3.09 9.69
CA LYS A 56 2.87 4.42 10.17
C LYS A 56 3.11 4.43 11.68
N THR A 57 2.18 3.92 12.48
CA THR A 57 2.32 3.84 13.93
C THR A 57 3.53 2.99 14.33
N SER A 58 3.85 1.92 13.58
CA SER A 58 5.09 1.16 13.81
C SER A 58 6.34 2.01 13.63
N MET A 59 6.37 2.89 12.63
CA MET A 59 7.50 3.80 12.39
C MET A 59 7.63 4.83 13.51
N GLU A 60 6.50 5.40 13.96
CA GLU A 60 6.46 6.35 15.07
C GLU A 60 6.98 5.73 16.38
N ILE A 61 6.49 4.53 16.73
CA ILE A 61 6.94 3.80 17.92
C ILE A 61 8.41 3.40 17.80
N ASN A 62 8.88 3.01 16.60
CA ASN A 62 10.28 2.67 16.40
C ASN A 62 11.20 3.89 16.57
N VAL A 63 10.77 5.07 16.13
CA VAL A 63 11.47 6.33 16.41
C VAL A 63 11.51 6.58 17.91
N GLU A 64 10.39 6.46 18.61
CA GLU A 64 10.32 6.62 20.08
C GLU A 64 11.27 5.66 20.81
N ALA A 65 11.31 4.39 20.40
CA ALA A 65 12.21 3.39 20.96
C ALA A 65 13.69 3.83 20.89
N ASN A 66 14.12 4.41 19.76
CA ASN A 66 15.50 4.85 19.56
C ASN A 66 15.90 6.06 20.41
N PHE A 67 14.94 6.84 20.89
CA PHE A 67 15.19 8.02 21.74
C PHE A 67 14.90 7.77 23.22
N THR A 68 14.44 6.57 23.58
CA THR A 68 14.16 6.18 24.96
C THR A 68 15.45 5.79 25.70
N GLN A 69 15.69 6.38 26.87
CA GLN A 69 16.90 6.11 27.66
C GLN A 69 16.81 4.82 28.49
N ASP A 70 15.59 4.41 28.87
CA ASP A 70 15.36 3.13 29.55
C ASP A 70 15.42 1.99 28.53
N THR A 71 16.47 1.17 28.63
CA THR A 71 16.71 0.02 27.74
C THR A 71 15.56 -0.97 27.72
N GLN A 72 14.91 -1.25 28.87
CA GLN A 72 13.81 -2.21 28.91
C GLN A 72 12.56 -1.66 28.22
N GLN A 73 12.30 -0.37 28.39
CA GLN A 73 11.21 0.30 27.69
C GLN A 73 11.49 0.38 26.18
N ALA A 74 12.71 0.72 25.78
CA ALA A 74 13.13 0.77 24.38
C ALA A 74 12.94 -0.58 23.69
N GLU A 75 13.34 -1.68 24.32
CA GLU A 75 13.16 -3.04 23.78
C GLU A 75 11.67 -3.39 23.60
N ARG A 76 10.82 -3.06 24.58
CA ARG A 76 9.37 -3.28 24.49
C ARG A 76 8.75 -2.50 23.33
N LEU A 77 9.13 -1.24 23.16
CA LEU A 77 8.66 -0.41 22.05
C LEU A 77 9.13 -0.98 20.71
N ALA A 78 10.39 -1.41 20.61
CA ALA A 78 10.92 -2.03 19.39
C ALA A 78 10.17 -3.31 18.99
N ILE A 79 9.87 -4.19 19.96
CA ILE A 79 9.06 -5.40 19.72
C ILE A 79 7.65 -5.00 19.24
N LYS A 80 7.03 -3.99 19.88
CA LYS A 80 5.69 -3.54 19.50
C LYS A 80 5.66 -2.93 18.09
N ALA A 81 6.66 -2.14 17.75
CA ALA A 81 6.83 -1.59 16.41
C ALA A 81 6.93 -2.72 15.38
N HIS A 82 7.82 -3.69 15.61
CA HIS A 82 7.95 -4.83 14.71
C HIS A 82 6.63 -5.60 14.54
N GLU A 83 5.91 -5.86 15.64
CA GLU A 83 4.60 -6.53 15.60
C GLU A 83 3.59 -5.78 14.70
N LEU A 84 3.44 -4.46 14.90
CA LEU A 84 2.51 -3.64 14.11
C LEU A 84 2.93 -3.56 12.65
N GLN A 85 4.24 -3.47 12.38
CA GLN A 85 4.77 -3.42 11.03
C GLN A 85 4.42 -4.70 10.25
N GLU A 86 4.64 -5.86 10.86
CA GLU A 86 4.34 -7.15 10.22
C GLU A 86 2.84 -7.35 10.01
N LYS A 87 2.02 -7.02 11.03
CA LYS A 87 0.56 -7.05 10.88
C LYS A 87 0.08 -6.14 9.77
N GLY A 88 0.60 -4.92 9.68
CA GLY A 88 0.26 -3.97 8.62
C GLY A 88 0.67 -4.46 7.24
N LYS A 89 1.85 -5.07 7.09
CA LYS A 89 2.29 -5.70 5.83
C LYS A 89 1.36 -6.85 5.42
N ILE A 90 0.95 -7.70 6.36
CA ILE A 90 0.02 -8.82 6.10
C ILE A 90 -1.32 -8.28 5.60
N LEU A 91 -1.93 -7.30 6.30
CA LEU A 91 -3.19 -6.69 5.86
C LEU A 91 -3.07 -6.04 4.49
N ARG A 92 -1.95 -5.36 4.20
CA ARG A 92 -1.69 -4.78 2.88
C ARG A 92 -1.62 -5.85 1.79
N ASN A 93 -1.01 -6.99 2.07
CA ASN A 93 -0.95 -8.10 1.12
C ASN A 93 -2.33 -8.72 0.87
N ILE A 94 -3.13 -8.90 1.93
CA ILE A 94 -4.52 -9.35 1.83
C ILE A 94 -5.34 -8.37 0.99
N PHE A 95 -5.19 -7.07 1.24
CA PHE A 95 -5.84 -6.02 0.46
C PHE A 95 -5.53 -6.16 -1.04
N TRP A 96 -4.25 -6.27 -1.43
CA TRP A 96 -3.90 -6.37 -2.84
C TRP A 96 -4.37 -7.66 -3.49
N ALA A 97 -4.38 -8.77 -2.76
CA ALA A 97 -4.93 -10.04 -3.25
C ALA A 97 -6.44 -9.90 -3.50
N ALA A 98 -7.19 -9.39 -2.51
CA ALA A 98 -8.63 -9.21 -2.60
C ALA A 98 -9.03 -8.18 -3.68
N LEU A 99 -8.27 -7.10 -3.85
CA LEU A 99 -8.49 -6.13 -4.94
C LEU A 99 -8.31 -6.78 -6.32
N LYS A 100 -7.30 -7.64 -6.47
CA LYS A 100 -7.09 -8.39 -7.72
C LYS A 100 -8.21 -9.40 -7.99
N ASP A 101 -8.74 -10.03 -6.95
CA ASP A 101 -9.93 -10.89 -7.06
C ASP A 101 -11.16 -10.09 -7.48
N GLU A 102 -11.47 -9.00 -6.76
CA GLU A 102 -12.66 -8.16 -6.97
C GLU A 102 -12.75 -7.65 -8.42
N HIS A 103 -11.63 -7.18 -8.98
CA HIS A 103 -11.59 -6.63 -10.35
C HIS A 103 -10.92 -7.55 -11.39
N LYS A 104 -10.67 -8.83 -11.06
CA LYS A 104 -10.09 -9.85 -11.98
C LYS A 104 -8.75 -9.43 -12.60
N MET A 105 -7.84 -8.88 -11.79
CA MET A 105 -6.56 -8.30 -12.23
C MET A 105 -5.33 -9.20 -11.99
N TRP A 106 -5.49 -10.50 -11.74
CA TRP A 106 -4.36 -11.40 -11.46
C TRP A 106 -3.33 -11.49 -12.58
N ASN A 107 -3.76 -11.30 -13.83
CA ASN A 107 -2.89 -11.32 -15.01
C ASN A 107 -2.35 -9.93 -15.39
N LYS A 108 -2.60 -8.90 -14.57
CA LYS A 108 -2.16 -7.54 -14.87
C LYS A 108 -0.77 -7.27 -14.29
N PRO A 109 0.11 -6.60 -15.05
CA PRO A 109 1.52 -6.48 -14.69
C PRO A 109 1.74 -5.53 -13.51
N SER A 110 1.04 -4.39 -13.49
CA SER A 110 1.10 -3.42 -12.40
C SER A 110 -0.31 -3.03 -12.00
N VAL A 111 -0.64 -3.13 -10.71
CA VAL A 111 -1.94 -2.75 -10.14
C VAL A 111 -1.71 -1.63 -9.14
N GLY A 112 -2.56 -0.61 -9.15
CA GLY A 112 -2.44 0.56 -8.28
C GLY A 112 -3.78 1.13 -7.86
N LEU A 113 -3.69 2.13 -6.98
CA LEU A 113 -4.81 2.97 -6.57
C LEU A 113 -4.55 4.41 -6.99
N ARG A 114 -5.63 5.13 -7.29
CA ARG A 114 -5.67 6.55 -7.61
C ARG A 114 -6.66 7.29 -6.73
N SER A 115 -6.60 8.62 -6.78
CA SER A 115 -7.50 9.54 -6.10
C SER A 115 -8.96 9.14 -6.25
N GLY A 116 -9.73 9.24 -5.16
CA GLY A 116 -11.11 8.75 -5.12
C GLY A 116 -11.24 7.23 -5.06
N TRP A 117 -10.23 6.53 -4.55
CA TRP A 117 -10.22 5.07 -4.41
C TRP A 117 -10.47 4.34 -5.73
N ILE A 118 -9.86 4.83 -6.81
CA ILE A 118 -9.99 4.21 -8.13
C ILE A 118 -8.89 3.17 -8.31
N ALA A 119 -9.31 1.92 -8.53
CA ALA A 119 -8.42 0.83 -8.88
C ALA A 119 -8.04 0.91 -10.36
N VAL A 120 -6.74 0.78 -10.62
CA VAL A 120 -6.17 0.85 -11.97
C VAL A 120 -5.14 -0.25 -12.18
N TRP A 121 -4.86 -0.57 -13.44
CA TRP A 121 -3.65 -1.27 -13.82
C TRP A 121 -2.94 -0.53 -14.95
N SER A 122 -1.64 -0.73 -15.09
CA SER A 122 -0.84 -0.12 -16.16
C SER A 122 0.12 -1.15 -16.74
N GLU A 123 0.47 -0.99 -18.02
CA GLU A 123 1.57 -1.75 -18.61
C GLU A 123 2.92 -1.32 -17.98
N PRO A 124 3.94 -2.20 -17.97
CA PRO A 124 5.29 -1.81 -17.58
C PRO A 124 5.79 -0.74 -18.54
N GLU A 125 6.49 0.27 -18.01
CA GLU A 125 7.31 1.12 -18.86
C GLU A 125 8.37 0.22 -19.52
N THR A 126 8.28 0.00 -20.83
CA THR A 126 9.41 -0.54 -21.57
C THR A 126 10.53 0.49 -21.47
N PRO A 127 11.69 0.15 -20.87
CA PRO A 127 12.83 1.05 -20.92
C PRO A 127 13.14 1.28 -22.40
N HIS A 128 13.19 2.52 -22.85
CA HIS A 128 13.58 2.87 -24.21
C HIS A 128 15.08 2.59 -24.42
N ILE A 129 15.46 1.32 -24.49
CA ILE A 129 16.85 0.88 -24.79
C ILE A 129 17.22 1.25 -26.23
N ILE A 130 16.22 1.42 -27.11
CA ILE A 130 16.41 1.68 -28.54
C ILE A 130 17.04 3.06 -28.79
N GLY A 131 16.74 4.09 -27.98
CA GLY A 131 17.34 5.43 -28.17
C GLY A 131 18.83 5.49 -27.83
N PHE A 132 19.29 4.68 -26.87
CA PHE A 132 20.71 4.65 -26.49
C PHE A 132 21.58 3.90 -27.52
N LEU A 133 21.02 2.94 -28.25
CA LEU A 133 21.76 2.18 -29.26
C LEU A 133 21.78 2.86 -30.63
N GLU A 134 20.74 3.64 -31.00
CA GLU A 134 20.79 4.53 -32.18
C GLU A 134 21.88 5.60 -32.04
N ASP A 135 21.96 6.28 -30.89
CA ASP A 135 23.01 7.28 -30.62
C ASP A 135 24.44 6.70 -30.57
N LEU A 136 24.59 5.40 -30.28
CA LEU A 136 25.89 4.75 -30.14
C LEU A 136 26.37 4.05 -31.43
N PHE A 137 25.46 3.66 -32.33
CA PHE A 137 25.78 2.81 -33.49
C PHE A 137 25.26 3.30 -34.86
N GLY A 138 24.60 4.46 -34.98
CA GLY A 138 24.11 4.86 -36.31
C GLY A 138 23.68 6.31 -36.45
N GLY A 139 24.60 7.13 -36.97
CA GLY A 139 24.31 8.42 -37.59
C GLY A 139 25.37 8.76 -38.63
N ASP A 140 25.44 7.95 -39.69
CA ASP A 140 26.05 8.34 -40.97
C ASP A 140 25.15 9.41 -41.61
N ASP A 141 25.66 10.64 -41.68
CA ASP A 141 25.77 11.47 -42.89
C ASP A 141 26.93 12.47 -42.72
#